data_AF-A0A377ZSJ0-F1
#
_entry.id   AF-A0A377ZSJ0-F1
#
_cell.length_a   1.000
_cell.length_b   1.000
_cell.length_c   1.000
_cell.angle_alpha   90.00
_cell.angle_beta   90.00
_cell.angle_gamma   90.00
#
_symmetry.space_group_name_H-M   'P 1'
#
loop_
_entity.id
_entity.type
_entity.pdbx_description
1 polymer ?
#
loop_
_entity_poly.entity_id
_entity_poly.type
_entity_poly.pdbx_seq_one_letter_code
_entity_poly.pdbx_strand_id
1 'polypeptide(L)'
;MVGSGGGNPLYHQLNTPYLENLRAAGVNPEDVTLVLLTHLHTDHVGWNTVWQDDRWVPLFPNAPLSVLGKRAVAGEKQRTLPGAVA
;
A
#
# COMPACT_ATOMS: atom_id res chain seq x y z
N MET A 1 -10.83 -7.57 -5.58
CA MET A 1 -11.72 -7.00 -4.54
C MET A 1 -10.85 -6.17 -3.61
N VAL A 2 -11.24 -4.91 -3.36
CA VAL A 2 -10.49 -3.98 -2.51
C VAL A 2 -11.25 -3.82 -1.20
N GLY A 3 -10.62 -4.17 -0.08
CA GLY A 3 -11.28 -4.28 1.21
C GLY A 3 -10.98 -3.06 2.08
N SER A 4 -11.92 -2.12 2.17
CA SER A 4 -11.91 -1.16 3.28
C SER A 4 -12.70 -1.76 4.44
N GLY A 5 -11.99 -2.39 5.37
CA GLY A 5 -12.53 -3.18 6.48
C GLY A 5 -13.16 -2.36 7.62
N GLY A 6 -13.87 -1.29 7.30
CA GLY A 6 -14.36 -0.30 8.25
C GLY A 6 -15.88 -0.22 8.36
N GLY A 7 -16.62 -1.33 8.31
CA GLY A 7 -18.06 -1.45 8.66
C GLY A 7 -19.08 -0.54 7.93
N ASN A 8 -18.64 0.43 7.15
CA ASN A 8 -19.47 1.40 6.46
C ASN A 8 -19.88 0.82 5.09
N PRO A 9 -21.18 0.58 4.86
CA PRO A 9 -21.67 -0.02 3.62
C PRO A 9 -21.28 0.78 2.37
N LEU A 10 -21.07 2.09 2.49
CA LEU A 10 -20.70 2.96 1.36
C LEU A 10 -19.31 2.68 0.80
N TYR A 11 -18.41 2.12 1.61
CA TYR A 11 -17.00 1.90 1.25
C TYR A 11 -16.61 0.42 1.25
N HIS A 12 -17.58 -0.47 1.43
CA HIS A 12 -17.38 -1.90 1.45
C HIS A 12 -17.40 -2.49 0.03
N GLN A 13 -16.36 -3.26 -0.32
CA GLN A 13 -16.24 -3.97 -1.60
C GLN A 13 -16.40 -3.10 -2.86
N LEU A 14 -15.92 -1.86 -2.81
CA LEU A 14 -15.95 -0.99 -3.98
C LEU A 14 -15.18 -1.60 -5.16
N ASN A 15 -15.81 -1.55 -6.33
CA ASN A 15 -15.22 -1.96 -7.60
C ASN A 15 -15.21 -0.75 -8.55
N THR A 16 -14.14 0.04 -8.48
CA THR A 16 -13.95 1.24 -9.30
C THR A 16 -12.81 1.01 -10.30
N PRO A 17 -12.77 1.74 -11.43
CA PRO A 17 -11.72 1.61 -12.44
C PRO A 17 -10.38 2.25 -12.00
N TYR A 18 -10.07 2.28 -10.70
CA TYR A 18 -8.88 2.96 -10.16
C TYR A 18 -7.59 2.49 -10.81
N LEU A 19 -7.37 1.18 -10.90
CA LEU A 19 -6.15 0.62 -11.48
C LEU A 19 -6.08 0.83 -12.99
N GLU A 20 -7.22 0.77 -13.67
CA GLU A 20 -7.33 1.06 -15.10
C GLU A 20 -6.98 2.52 -15.39
N ASN A 21 -7.51 3.45 -14.59
CA ASN A 21 -7.23 4.88 -14.70
C ASN A 21 -5.75 5.20 -14.40
N LEU A 22 -5.16 4.54 -13.40
CA LEU A 22 -3.74 4.71 -13.08
C LEU A 22 -2.87 4.29 -14.28
N ARG A 23 -3.16 3.14 -14.88
CA ARG A 23 -2.45 2.64 -16.07
C ARG A 23 -2.70 3.50 -17.31
N ALA A 24 -3.93 4.00 -17.49
CA ALA A 24 -4.28 4.92 -18.58
C ALA A 24 -3.51 6.25 -18.48
N ALA A 25 -3.12 6.66 -17.27
CA ALA A 25 -2.23 7.79 -17.03
C ALA A 25 -0.74 7.47 -17.27
N GLY A 26 -0.41 6.25 -17.70
CA GLY A 26 0.96 5.82 -18.00
C GLY A 26 1.76 5.39 -16.76
N VAL A 27 1.10 5.14 -15.63
CA VAL A 27 1.75 4.73 -14.37
C VAL A 27 1.36 3.30 -14.04
N ASN A 28 2.34 2.42 -13.85
CA ASN A 28 2.07 1.11 -13.29
C ASN A 28 2.25 1.14 -11.76
N PRO A 29 1.56 0.26 -11.00
CA PRO A 29 1.71 0.23 -9.55
C PRO A 29 3.15 0.00 -9.08
N GLU A 30 3.95 -0.75 -9.84
CA GLU A 30 5.38 -0.97 -9.62
C GLU A 30 6.23 0.30 -9.80
N ASP A 31 5.76 1.30 -10.55
CA ASP A 31 6.46 2.56 -10.78
C ASP A 31 6.26 3.54 -9.61
N VAL A 32 5.29 3.28 -8.72
CA VAL A 32 5.02 4.10 -7.55
C VAL A 32 6.06 3.81 -6.48
N THR A 33 6.76 4.86 -6.03
CA THR A 33 7.85 4.77 -5.04
C THR A 33 7.51 5.36 -3.69
N LEU A 34 6.37 6.05 -3.55
CA LEU A 34 5.88 6.61 -2.30
C LEU A 34 4.35 6.73 -2.34
N VAL A 35 3.69 6.26 -1.28
CA VAL A 35 2.28 6.56 -1.04
C VAL A 35 2.15 7.38 0.24
N LEU A 36 1.61 8.58 0.11
CA LEU A 36 1.36 9.49 1.23
C LEU A 36 -0.14 9.61 1.48
N LEU A 37 -0.61 9.06 2.60
CA LEU A 37 -1.96 9.27 3.08
C LEU A 37 -2.01 10.54 3.93
N THR A 38 -2.99 11.39 3.69
CA THR A 38 -3.23 12.58 4.53
C THR A 38 -3.64 12.18 5.95
N HIS A 39 -4.39 11.10 6.09
CA HIS A 39 -4.87 10.50 7.33
C HIS A 39 -5.42 9.10 7.05
N LEU A 40 -5.86 8.37 8.07
CA LEU A 40 -6.28 6.96 7.97
C LEU A 40 -7.80 6.78 8.03
N HIS A 41 -8.54 7.41 7.11
CA HIS A 41 -9.96 7.09 6.93
C HIS A 41 -10.18 6.04 5.85
N THR A 42 -11.34 5.37 5.96
CA THR A 42 -11.82 4.26 5.12
C THR A 42 -11.79 4.57 3.62
N ASP A 43 -12.02 5.82 3.24
CA ASP A 43 -12.00 6.33 1.86
C ASP A 43 -10.59 6.50 1.28
N HIS A 44 -9.57 6.63 2.13
CA HIS A 44 -8.18 6.79 1.73
C HIS A 44 -7.38 5.49 1.75
N VAL A 45 -7.72 4.56 2.64
CA VAL A 45 -6.92 3.33 2.84
C VAL A 45 -7.25 2.21 1.84
N GLY A 46 -8.43 2.25 1.21
CA GLY A 46 -8.98 1.15 0.41
C GLY A 46 -8.00 0.59 -0.61
N TRP A 47 -7.52 1.40 -1.55
CA TRP A 47 -6.73 0.95 -2.71
C TRP A 47 -5.25 0.68 -2.43
N ASN A 48 -4.81 0.61 -1.17
CA ASN A 48 -3.40 0.33 -0.87
C ASN A 48 -3.05 -1.17 -0.91
N THR A 49 -4.07 -2.04 -0.88
CA THR A 49 -3.90 -3.49 -0.92
C THR A 49 -4.92 -4.16 -1.83
N VAL A 50 -4.56 -5.32 -2.38
CA VAL A 50 -5.44 -6.15 -3.19
C VAL A 50 -5.46 -7.58 -2.64
N TRP A 51 -6.60 -8.24 -2.76
CA TRP A 51 -6.72 -9.66 -2.46
C TRP A 51 -6.18 -10.48 -3.63
N GLN A 52 -5.08 -11.21 -3.40
CA GLN A 52 -4.43 -12.07 -4.38
C GLN A 52 -3.86 -13.29 -3.66
N ASP A 53 -4.00 -14.48 -4.24
CA ASP A 53 -3.46 -15.74 -3.70
C ASP A 53 -3.83 -15.96 -2.22
N ASP A 54 -5.12 -15.77 -1.89
CA ASP A 54 -5.70 -15.90 -0.55
C ASP A 54 -5.05 -15.04 0.54
N ARG A 55 -4.45 -13.90 0.15
CA ARG A 55 -3.89 -12.92 1.07
C ARG A 55 -4.05 -11.49 0.57
N TRP A 56 -3.97 -10.54 1.51
CA TRP A 56 -3.80 -9.14 1.16
C TRP A 56 -2.33 -8.88 0.79
N VAL A 57 -2.10 -8.38 -0.41
CA VAL A 57 -0.78 -7.92 -0.87
C VAL A 57 -0.80 -6.42 -1.14
N PRO A 58 0.33 -5.70 -0.98
CA PRO A 58 0.42 -4.30 -1.35
C PRO A 58 0.11 -4.10 -2.84
N LEU A 59 -0.70 -3.10 -3.16
CA LEU A 59 -0.91 -2.72 -4.57
C LEU A 59 0.35 -2.09 -5.16
N PHE A 60 1.11 -1.36 -4.35
CA PHE A 60 2.34 -0.66 -4.73
C PHE A 60 3.54 -1.36 -4.07
N PRO A 61 4.13 -2.40 -4.70
CA PRO A 61 5.13 -3.24 -4.06
C PRO A 61 6.44 -2.50 -3.75
N ASN A 62 6.74 -1.44 -4.48
CA ASN A 62 7.96 -0.65 -4.34
C ASN A 62 7.79 0.61 -3.48
N ALA A 63 6.60 0.87 -2.95
CA ALA A 63 6.30 2.09 -2.19
C ALA A 63 6.12 1.81 -0.69
N PRO A 64 6.83 2.54 0.20
CA PRO A 64 6.44 2.59 1.60
C PRO A 64 5.13 3.39 1.75
N LEU A 65 4.22 2.86 2.56
CA LEU A 65 2.99 3.54 2.96
C LEU A 65 3.26 4.51 4.12
N SER A 66 3.16 5.81 3.89
CA SER A 66 3.38 6.86 4.88
C SER A 66 2.10 7.65 5.18
N VAL A 67 1.94 8.15 6.41
CA VAL A 67 0.79 8.97 6.81
C VAL A 67 1.28 10.33 7.28
N LEU A 68 0.76 11.42 6.71
CA LEU A 68 1.15 12.77 7.06
C LEU A 68 0.94 13.03 8.57
N GLY A 69 1.96 13.59 9.23
CA GLY A 69 1.94 13.84 10.67
C GLY A 69 2.32 12.63 11.55
N LYS A 70 2.53 11.44 10.98
CA LYS A 70 3.21 10.32 11.65
C LYS A 70 4.50 10.00 10.90
N ARG A 71 5.65 10.06 11.59
CA ARG A 71 6.90 9.52 11.02
C ARG A 71 6.70 8.04 10.76
N ALA A 72 6.71 7.63 9.49
CA ALA A 72 6.86 6.24 9.12
C ALA A 72 8.28 5.81 9.51
N VAL A 73 8.41 4.95 10.52
CA VAL A 73 9.65 4.23 10.76
C VAL A 73 9.64 3.07 9.77
N ALA A 74 10.36 3.22 8.66
CA ALA A 74 10.68 2.09 7.81
C ALA A 74 11.52 1.12 8.65
N GLY A 75 11.03 -0.11 8.83
CA GLY A 75 11.76 -1.15 9.53
C GLY A 75 13.10 -1.40 8.84
N GLU A 76 14.18 -0.99 9.49
CA GLU A 76 15.55 -1.25 9.07
C GLU A 76 15.80 -2.76 9.23
N LYS A 77 15.73 -3.52 8.13
CA LYS A 77 16.34 -4.85 8.11
C LYS A 77 17.84 -4.66 8.13
N GLN A 78 18.43 -4.78 9.32
CA GLN A 78 19.87 -4.97 9.47
C GLN A 78 20.30 -6.14 8.59
N ARG A 79 21.00 -5.82 7.51
CA ARG A 79 21.71 -6.79 6.68
C ARG A 79 23.02 -7.10 7.43
N THR A 80 23.01 -8.13 8.27
CA THR A 80 24.24 -8.64 8.87
C THR A 80 25.10 -9.28 7.78
N LEU A 81 26.27 -8.71 7.53
CA LEU A 81 27.33 -9.35 6.77
C LEU A 81 28.03 -10.37 7.69
N PRO A 82 28.35 -11.59 7.22
CA PRO A 82 29.01 -12.58 8.06
C PRO A 82 30.52 -12.33 8.09
N GLY A 83 31.09 -12.39 9.29
CA GLY A 83 32.50 -12.74 9.49
C GLY A 83 33.38 -11.63 10.05
N ALA A 84 33.63 -11.68 11.36
CA ALA A 84 34.95 -11.44 11.95
C ALA A 84 34.88 -11.76 13.45
N VAL A 85 35.29 -12.97 13.84
CA VAL A 85 35.89 -13.21 15.16
C VAL A 85 37.02 -14.22 14.96
N ALA A 86 38.24 -13.77 15.25
CA ALA A 86 39.32 -14.60 15.75
C ALA A 86 39.36 -14.44 17.27
#